data_AF-A0A4R9WW47-F1
#
_entry.id   AF-A0A4R9WW47-F1
#
_cell.length_a   1.000
_cell.length_b   1.000
_cell.length_c   1.000
_cell.angle_alpha   90.00
_cell.angle_beta   90.00
_cell.angle_gamma   90.00
#
_symmetry.space_group_name_H-M   'P 1'
#
loop_
_entity.id
_entity.type
_entity.pdbx_description
1 polymer ?
#
loop_
_entity_poly.entity_id
_entity_poly.type
_entity_poly.pdbx_seq_one_letter_code
_entity_poly.pdbx_strand_id
1 'polypeptide(L)'
;IVLSVALAWLTERSHLPGRRWWSWLSVAPLAIPAFVHSYAWISLVPGLHGLGAGVLISVIAYFPFLYLPISAALRRLDPALEDAAAALGVGPWRVFARVVLPQLRLAICGGALLVGLHLLAEYGLYVFIRFDTFTTAIVDQFQSTFNGPAAN
;
A
#
# COMPACT_ATOMS: atom_id res chain seq x y z
N ILE A 1 -1.59 1.31 5.43
CA ILE A 1 -2.45 2.42 5.92
C ILE A 1 -1.60 3.61 6.38
N VAL A 2 -0.81 3.48 7.46
CA VAL A 2 -0.03 4.60 8.03
C VAL A 2 0.82 5.31 6.97
N LEU A 3 1.62 4.55 6.19
CA LEU A 3 2.45 5.12 5.12
C LEU A 3 1.64 5.94 4.11
N SER A 4 0.56 5.36 3.58
CA SER A 4 -0.30 6.02 2.59
C SER A 4 -0.98 7.27 3.15
N VAL A 5 -1.47 7.23 4.40
CA VAL A 5 -2.08 8.39 5.06
C VAL A 5 -1.06 9.49 5.27
N ALA A 6 0.14 9.14 5.76
CA ALA A 6 1.22 10.10 5.98
C ALA A 6 1.68 10.74 4.66
N LEU A 7 1.93 9.93 3.63
CA LEU A 7 2.30 10.44 2.30
C LEU A 7 1.19 11.28 1.69
N ALA A 8 -0.06 10.87 1.79
CA ALA A 8 -1.19 11.65 1.27
C ALA A 8 -1.38 12.96 2.03
N TRP A 9 -1.18 12.99 3.35
CA TRP A 9 -1.21 14.23 4.12
C TRP A 9 -0.07 15.18 3.74
N LEU A 10 1.14 14.62 3.65
CA LEU A 10 2.33 15.35 3.25
C LEU A 10 2.19 15.92 1.85
N THR A 11 1.83 15.10 0.87
CA THR A 11 1.61 15.59 -0.47
C THR A 11 0.42 16.53 -0.48
N GLU A 12 -0.74 16.21 0.09
CA GLU A 12 -1.96 16.98 -0.17
C GLU A 12 -2.16 18.24 0.68
N ARG A 13 -1.62 18.30 1.91
CA ARG A 13 -1.94 19.34 2.90
C ARG A 13 -0.75 20.11 3.43
N SER A 14 0.49 19.71 3.11
CA SER A 14 1.70 20.42 3.54
C SER A 14 2.36 21.25 2.43
N HIS A 15 3.24 22.18 2.82
CA HIS A 15 4.06 23.00 1.91
C HIS A 15 5.31 22.27 1.41
N LEU A 16 5.20 20.98 1.09
CA LEU A 16 6.33 20.17 0.63
C LEU A 16 6.87 20.68 -0.72
N PRO A 17 8.17 21.05 -0.80
CA PRO A 17 8.77 21.44 -2.07
C PRO A 17 8.72 20.25 -3.05
N GLY A 18 8.34 20.53 -4.30
CA GLY A 18 8.26 19.49 -5.32
C GLY A 18 7.16 18.45 -5.08
N ARG A 19 6.08 18.77 -4.37
CA ARG A 19 4.90 17.90 -4.10
C ARG A 19 4.47 17.01 -5.28
N ARG A 20 4.55 17.51 -6.52
CA ARG A 20 4.22 16.74 -7.73
C ARG A 20 5.14 15.52 -7.92
N TRP A 21 6.44 15.68 -7.70
CA TRP A 21 7.42 14.60 -7.74
C TRP A 21 7.17 13.57 -6.64
N TRP A 22 6.89 14.01 -5.42
CA TRP A 22 6.53 13.11 -4.33
C TRP A 22 5.26 12.31 -4.61
N SER A 23 4.26 12.95 -5.22
CA SER A 23 3.03 12.28 -5.63
C SER A 23 3.29 11.23 -6.71
N TRP A 24 4.13 11.54 -7.69
CA TRP A 24 4.53 10.57 -8.72
C TRP A 24 5.34 9.41 -8.15
N LEU A 25 6.32 9.68 -7.29
CA LEU A 25 7.10 8.65 -6.60
C LEU A 25 6.22 7.75 -5.73
N SER A 26 5.18 8.31 -5.11
CA SER A 26 4.23 7.54 -4.31
C SER A 26 3.38 6.57 -5.14
N VAL A 27 3.24 6.81 -6.44
CA VAL A 27 2.46 5.95 -7.35
C VAL A 27 3.36 5.02 -8.18
N ALA A 28 4.63 5.40 -8.37
CA ALA A 28 5.61 4.67 -9.17
C ALA A 28 5.71 3.15 -8.86
N PRO A 29 5.60 2.66 -7.61
CA PRO A 29 5.67 1.22 -7.33
C PRO A 29 4.62 0.38 -8.07
N LEU A 30 3.47 0.96 -8.46
CA LEU A 30 2.44 0.25 -9.24
C LEU A 30 2.89 -0.09 -10.66
N ALA A 31 3.88 0.61 -11.20
CA ALA A 31 4.41 0.34 -12.53
C ALA A 31 5.31 -0.90 -12.55
N ILE A 32 5.76 -1.35 -11.38
CA ILE A 32 6.67 -2.49 -11.22
C ILE A 32 5.82 -3.74 -10.97
N PRO A 33 5.92 -4.79 -11.80
CA PRO A 33 5.22 -6.05 -11.56
C PRO A 33 5.59 -6.67 -10.21
N ALA A 34 4.65 -7.35 -9.57
CA ALA A 34 4.79 -7.90 -8.21
C ALA A 34 6.02 -8.81 -8.01
N PHE A 35 6.29 -9.72 -8.96
CA PHE A 35 7.45 -10.59 -8.91
C PHE A 35 8.79 -9.86 -9.10
N VAL A 36 8.78 -8.70 -9.78
CA VAL A 36 9.98 -7.87 -9.96
C VAL A 36 10.34 -7.21 -8.64
N HIS A 37 9.35 -6.80 -7.83
CA HIS A 37 9.61 -6.29 -6.48
C HIS A 37 10.40 -7.30 -5.65
N SER A 38 9.90 -8.52 -5.53
CA SER A 38 10.56 -9.56 -4.72
C SER A 38 11.93 -9.95 -5.28
N TYR A 39 12.03 -10.14 -6.59
CA TYR A 39 13.31 -10.43 -7.25
C TYR A 39 14.36 -9.34 -6.98
N ALA A 40 14.00 -8.05 -7.13
CA ALA A 40 14.91 -6.94 -6.92
C ALA A 40 15.38 -6.84 -5.47
N TRP A 41 14.47 -6.98 -4.50
CA TRP A 41 14.81 -6.89 -3.07
C TRP A 41 15.71 -8.04 -2.60
N ILE A 42 15.46 -9.27 -3.05
CA ILE A 42 16.28 -10.43 -2.68
C ILE A 42 17.65 -10.36 -3.36
N SER A 43 17.71 -9.86 -4.60
CA SER A 43 18.99 -9.64 -5.28
C SER A 43 19.87 -8.63 -4.55
N LEU A 44 19.26 -7.59 -3.96
CA LEU A 44 19.97 -6.58 -3.18
C LEU A 44 20.32 -7.06 -1.76
N VAL A 45 19.41 -7.79 -1.12
CA VAL A 45 19.55 -8.29 0.24
C VAL A 45 19.16 -9.78 0.27
N PRO A 46 20.11 -10.69 0.00
CA PRO A 46 19.83 -12.14 -0.09
C PRO A 46 19.30 -12.78 1.20
N GLY A 47 19.40 -12.11 2.35
CA GLY A 47 18.81 -12.58 3.61
C GLY A 47 17.34 -12.21 3.81
N LEU A 48 16.73 -11.48 2.88
CA LEU A 48 15.40 -10.91 3.05
C LEU A 48 14.30 -11.92 2.68
N HIS A 49 13.97 -12.78 3.64
CA HIS A 49 12.99 -13.87 3.49
C HIS A 49 11.93 -13.91 4.60
N GLY A 50 10.87 -14.68 4.38
CA GLY A 50 9.81 -14.91 5.35
C GLY A 50 8.83 -13.75 5.53
N LEU A 51 8.06 -13.79 6.62
CA LEU A 51 6.92 -12.87 6.84
C LEU A 51 7.33 -11.40 6.86
N GLY A 52 8.44 -11.06 7.54
CA GLY A 52 8.89 -9.67 7.64
C GLY A 52 9.23 -9.05 6.28
N ALA A 53 9.94 -9.82 5.45
CA ALA A 53 10.22 -9.46 4.06
C ALA A 53 8.93 -9.32 3.23
N GLY A 54 8.01 -10.26 3.37
CA GLY A 54 6.69 -10.21 2.72
C GLY A 54 5.91 -8.95 3.08
N VAL A 55 5.84 -8.60 4.36
CA VAL A 55 5.17 -7.37 4.82
C VAL A 55 5.83 -6.12 4.24
N LEU A 56 7.16 -6.02 4.33
CA LEU A 56 7.90 -4.85 3.84
C LEU A 56 7.67 -4.63 2.35
N ILE A 57 7.87 -5.67 1.54
CA ILE A 57 7.79 -5.59 0.08
C ILE A 57 6.33 -5.34 -0.34
N SER A 58 5.35 -6.02 0.28
CA SER A 58 3.92 -5.77 0.03
C SER A 58 3.51 -4.35 0.38
N VAL A 59 4.03 -3.78 1.47
CA VAL A 59 3.77 -2.37 1.79
C VAL A 59 4.28 -1.48 0.67
N ILE A 60 5.53 -1.67 0.22
CA ILE A 60 6.13 -0.84 -0.85
C ILE A 60 5.38 -0.99 -2.17
N ALA A 61 5.02 -2.22 -2.54
CA ALA A 61 4.34 -2.50 -3.80
C ALA A 61 2.90 -1.98 -3.83
N TYR A 62 2.15 -2.11 -2.72
CA TYR A 62 0.69 -1.94 -2.73
C TYR A 62 0.16 -0.77 -1.89
N PHE A 63 0.98 -0.07 -1.11
CA PHE A 63 0.53 1.19 -0.49
C PHE A 63 -0.06 2.21 -1.48
N PRO A 64 0.31 2.26 -2.79
CA PRO A 64 -0.26 3.22 -3.71
C PRO A 64 -1.77 3.02 -3.95
N PHE A 65 -2.26 1.77 -3.93
CA PHE A 65 -3.69 1.47 -4.02
C PHE A 65 -4.51 2.12 -2.90
N LEU A 66 -3.87 2.35 -1.75
CA LEU A 66 -4.48 2.99 -0.59
C LEU A 66 -4.19 4.51 -0.56
N TYR A 67 -3.05 4.94 -1.09
CA TYR A 67 -2.66 6.36 -1.21
C TYR A 67 -3.57 7.13 -2.16
N LEU A 68 -3.92 6.56 -3.32
CA LEU A 68 -4.72 7.22 -4.36
C LEU A 68 -6.11 7.66 -3.86
N PRO A 69 -6.97 6.78 -3.29
CA PRO A 69 -8.28 7.18 -2.81
C PRO A 69 -8.19 8.14 -1.62
N ILE A 70 -7.17 8.02 -0.75
CA ILE A 70 -6.96 8.96 0.36
C ILE A 70 -6.59 10.34 -0.14
N SER A 71 -5.67 10.42 -1.11
CA SER A 71 -5.25 11.70 -1.71
C SER A 71 -6.43 12.36 -2.43
N ALA A 72 -7.24 11.59 -3.15
CA ALA A 72 -8.46 12.07 -3.80
C ALA A 72 -9.50 12.57 -2.78
N ALA A 73 -9.69 11.86 -1.67
CA ALA A 73 -10.58 12.30 -0.59
C ALA A 73 -10.07 13.58 0.07
N LEU A 74 -8.77 13.67 0.38
CA LEU A 74 -8.15 14.87 0.93
C LEU A 74 -8.34 16.08 0.02
N ARG A 75 -8.20 15.95 -1.31
CA ARG A 75 -8.44 17.06 -2.25
C ARG A 75 -9.89 17.56 -2.28
N ARG A 76 -10.84 16.72 -1.86
CA ARG A 76 -12.27 17.07 -1.81
C ARG A 76 -12.70 17.71 -0.49
N LEU A 77 -11.93 17.52 0.59
CA LEU A 77 -12.24 18.11 1.89
C LEU A 77 -12.04 19.63 1.86
N ASP A 78 -12.99 20.38 2.39
CA ASP A 78 -12.91 21.83 2.53
C ASP A 78 -11.84 22.21 3.58
N PRO A 79 -10.79 22.97 3.22
CA PRO A 79 -9.81 23.49 4.18
C PRO A 79 -10.43 24.33 5.30
N ALA A 80 -11.60 24.94 5.11
CA ALA A 80 -12.24 25.78 6.12
C ALA A 80 -12.54 25.02 7.43
N LEU A 81 -12.73 23.70 7.37
CA LEU A 81 -12.92 22.86 8.56
C LEU A 81 -11.65 22.78 9.42
N GLU A 82 -10.47 22.78 8.79
CA GLU A 82 -9.17 22.78 9.47
C GLU A 82 -8.89 24.16 10.06
N ASP A 83 -9.16 25.23 9.30
CA ASP A 83 -8.98 26.62 9.73
C ASP A 83 -9.89 26.99 10.90
N ALA A 84 -11.16 26.56 10.86
CA ALA A 84 -12.09 26.77 11.97
C ALA A 84 -11.63 26.07 13.26
N ALA A 85 -11.13 24.83 13.15
CA ALA A 85 -10.58 24.13 14.30
C ALA A 85 -9.31 24.81 14.84
N ALA A 86 -8.42 25.27 13.94
CA ALA A 86 -7.21 25.99 14.32
C ALA A 86 -7.53 27.33 15.01
N ALA A 87 -8.54 28.07 14.54
CA ALA A 87 -9.00 29.33 15.14
C ALA A 87 -9.53 29.14 16.58
N LEU A 88 -10.04 27.95 16.91
CA LEU A 88 -10.41 27.55 18.27
C LEU A 88 -9.21 27.12 19.14
N GLY A 89 -7.98 27.34 18.69
CA GLY A 89 -6.75 27.00 19.40
C GLY A 89 -6.38 25.51 19.34
N VAL A 90 -6.98 24.74 18.43
CA VAL A 90 -6.65 23.32 18.27
C VAL A 90 -5.36 23.19 17.47
N GLY A 91 -4.33 22.59 18.08
CA GLY A 91 -3.04 22.35 17.40
C GLY A 91 -3.16 21.40 16.18
N PRO A 92 -2.23 21.49 15.22
CA PRO A 92 -2.34 20.83 13.91
C PRO A 92 -2.49 19.32 13.99
N TRP A 93 -1.79 18.66 14.92
CA TRP A 93 -1.91 17.22 15.13
C TRP A 93 -3.32 16.80 15.60
N ARG A 94 -3.95 17.62 16.45
CA ARG A 94 -5.31 17.37 16.93
C ARG A 94 -6.34 17.67 15.84
N VAL A 95 -6.12 18.71 15.02
CA VAL A 95 -6.95 18.97 13.83
C VAL A 95 -6.90 17.78 12.89
N PHE A 96 -5.71 17.30 12.55
CA PHE A 96 -5.54 16.11 11.71
C PHE A 96 -6.28 14.89 12.31
N ALA A 97 -6.01 14.53 13.56
CA ALA A 97 -6.54 13.31 14.16
C ALA A 97 -8.05 13.35 14.45
N ARG A 98 -8.61 14.52 14.79
CA ARG A 98 -10.03 14.66 15.20
C ARG A 98 -10.93 15.19 14.10
N VAL A 99 -10.41 15.96 13.15
CA VAL A 99 -11.19 16.56 12.07
C VAL A 99 -10.97 15.79 10.78
N VAL A 100 -9.72 15.62 10.34
CA VAL A 100 -9.44 15.10 8.99
C VAL A 100 -9.51 13.57 8.93
N LEU A 101 -8.81 12.88 9.83
CA LEU A 101 -8.69 11.41 9.81
C LEU A 101 -10.06 10.69 9.85
N PRO A 102 -11.05 11.10 10.67
CA PRO A 102 -12.38 10.48 10.66
C PRO A 102 -13.12 10.63 9.32
N GLN A 103 -12.87 11.72 8.59
CA GLN A 103 -13.48 11.95 7.28
C GLN A 103 -12.85 11.07 6.19
N LEU A 104 -11.59 10.66 6.38
CA LEU A 104 -10.89 9.75 5.48
C LEU A 104 -11.26 8.28 5.68
N ARG A 105 -12.06 7.94 6.70
CA ARG A 105 -12.37 6.54 7.07
C ARG A 105 -12.91 5.71 5.89
N LEU A 106 -13.78 6.28 5.06
CA LEU A 106 -14.36 5.56 3.92
C LEU A 106 -13.32 5.29 2.83
N ALA A 107 -12.46 6.26 2.53
CA ALA A 107 -11.36 6.09 1.59
C ALA A 107 -10.33 5.07 2.10
N ILE A 108 -10.03 5.09 3.41
CA ILE A 108 -9.14 4.13 4.05
C ILE A 108 -9.73 2.72 3.99
N CYS A 109 -11.00 2.54 4.33
CA CYS A 109 -11.67 1.23 4.26
C CYS A 109 -11.70 0.69 2.83
N GLY A 110 -12.06 1.51 1.85
CA GLY A 110 -12.08 1.11 0.44
C GLY A 110 -10.69 0.72 -0.07
N GLY A 111 -9.67 1.55 0.21
CA GLY A 111 -8.29 1.24 -0.15
C GLY A 111 -7.74 -0.01 0.56
N ALA A 112 -8.08 -0.20 1.85
CA ALA A 112 -7.67 -1.37 2.61
C ALA A 112 -8.31 -2.66 2.08
N LEU A 113 -9.58 -2.60 1.68
CA LEU A 113 -10.27 -3.73 1.04
C LEU A 113 -9.60 -4.10 -0.28
N LEU A 114 -9.29 -3.11 -1.13
CA LEU A 114 -8.58 -3.35 -2.40
C LEU A 114 -7.22 -4.00 -2.20
N VAL A 115 -6.42 -3.49 -1.25
CA VAL A 115 -5.14 -4.10 -0.90
C VAL A 115 -5.35 -5.52 -0.37
N GLY A 116 -6.32 -5.74 0.52
CA GLY A 116 -6.62 -7.07 1.05
C GLY A 116 -6.97 -8.09 -0.03
N LEU A 117 -7.84 -7.73 -0.98
CA LEU A 117 -8.15 -8.58 -2.13
C LEU A 117 -6.91 -8.88 -2.98
N HIS A 118 -6.09 -7.86 -3.22
CA HIS A 118 -4.88 -8.02 -4.04
C HIS A 118 -3.90 -9.00 -3.38
N LEU A 119 -3.65 -8.84 -2.07
CA LEU A 119 -2.78 -9.73 -1.31
C LEU A 119 -3.30 -11.16 -1.24
N LEU A 120 -4.64 -11.35 -1.18
CA LEU A 120 -5.25 -12.66 -1.15
C LEU A 120 -5.01 -13.45 -2.45
N ALA A 121 -4.93 -12.76 -3.58
CA ALA A 121 -4.68 -13.36 -4.89
C ALA A 121 -3.19 -13.40 -5.28
N GLU A 122 -2.30 -12.91 -4.42
CA GLU A 122 -0.91 -12.67 -4.79
C GLU A 122 -0.05 -13.94 -4.64
N TYR A 123 0.75 -14.22 -5.67
CA TYR A 123 1.71 -15.33 -5.70
C TYR A 123 3.12 -14.84 -6.04
N GLY A 124 3.24 -14.00 -7.08
CA GLY A 124 4.53 -13.61 -7.65
C GLY A 124 5.40 -12.81 -6.69
N LEU A 125 4.80 -11.99 -5.84
CA LEU A 125 5.56 -11.28 -4.80
C LEU A 125 6.16 -12.24 -3.76
N TYR A 126 5.44 -13.29 -3.37
CA TYR A 126 5.84 -14.12 -2.22
C TYR A 126 6.75 -15.29 -2.59
N VAL A 127 6.68 -15.79 -3.82
CA VAL A 127 7.42 -17.00 -4.24
C VAL A 127 8.94 -16.86 -4.06
N PHE A 128 9.52 -15.72 -4.47
CA PHE A 128 10.97 -15.50 -4.31
C PHE A 128 11.36 -15.27 -2.84
N ILE A 129 10.46 -14.67 -2.05
CA ILE A 129 10.68 -14.40 -0.61
C ILE A 129 10.64 -15.70 0.21
N ARG A 130 10.23 -16.83 -0.41
CA ARG A 130 10.07 -18.14 0.24
C ARG A 130 9.09 -18.05 1.40
N PHE A 131 7.98 -17.37 1.16
CA PHE A 131 6.89 -17.24 2.10
C PHE A 131 5.65 -17.92 1.54
N ASP A 132 5.23 -19.00 2.16
CA ASP A 132 4.07 -19.76 1.72
C ASP A 132 2.78 -19.02 2.04
N THR A 133 1.88 -18.97 1.06
CA THR A 133 0.56 -18.33 1.17
C THR A 133 -0.51 -19.31 0.75
N PHE A 134 -1.78 -18.93 0.91
CA PHE A 134 -2.87 -19.74 0.37
C PHE A 134 -2.71 -20.00 -1.14
N THR A 135 -2.22 -19.00 -1.88
CA THR A 135 -2.00 -19.10 -3.33
C THR A 135 -0.87 -20.05 -3.70
N THR A 136 0.18 -20.18 -2.87
CA THR A 136 1.25 -21.16 -3.15
C THR A 136 0.70 -22.58 -3.11
N ALA A 137 -0.12 -22.92 -2.10
CA ALA A 137 -0.77 -24.23 -2.02
C ALA A 137 -1.68 -24.53 -3.22
N ILE A 138 -2.40 -23.53 -3.75
CA ILE A 138 -3.20 -23.69 -4.98
C ILE A 138 -2.32 -24.01 -6.18
N VAL A 139 -1.22 -23.28 -6.36
CA VAL A 139 -0.28 -23.48 -7.47
C VAL A 139 0.39 -24.84 -7.38
N ASP A 140 0.81 -25.25 -6.17
CA ASP A 140 1.43 -26.55 -5.93
C ASP A 140 0.46 -27.70 -6.26
N GLN A 141 -0.81 -27.59 -5.83
CA GLN A 141 -1.84 -28.57 -6.14
C GLN A 141 -2.14 -28.65 -7.65
N PHE A 142 -2.20 -27.50 -8.32
CA PHE A 142 -2.37 -27.44 -9.76
C PHE A 142 -1.21 -28.15 -10.46
N GLN A 143 0.04 -27.79 -10.15
CA GLN A 143 1.23 -28.39 -10.75
C GLN A 143 1.31 -29.90 -10.49
N SER A 144 1.01 -30.35 -9.27
CA SER A 144 0.98 -31.78 -8.94
C SER A 144 -0.02 -32.58 -9.78
N THR A 145 -1.14 -31.96 -10.15
CA THR A 145 -2.19 -32.63 -10.94
C THR A 145 -1.79 -32.75 -12.41
N PHE A 146 -1.15 -31.72 -12.96
CA PHE A 146 -0.77 -31.67 -14.39
C PHE A 146 0.64 -32.22 -14.69
N ASN A 147 1.53 -32.28 -13.70
CA ASN A 147 2.88 -32.87 -13.85
C ASN A 147 2.96 -34.30 -13.29
N GLY A 148 1.82 -34.90 -12.93
CA GLY A 148 1.75 -36.25 -12.38
C GLY A 148 1.95 -37.35 -13.45
N PRO A 149 2.24 -38.59 -13.04
CA PRO A 149 2.45 -39.73 -13.96
C PRO A 149 1.26 -40.07 -14.86
N ALA A 150 0.07 -39.48 -14.62
CA ALA A 150 -1.11 -39.60 -15.47
C ALA A 150 -1.15 -38.61 -16.66
N ALA A 151 -0.17 -37.70 -16.76
CA ALA A 151 -0.07 -36.70 -17.83
C ALA A 151 0.77 -37.14 -19.05
N ASN A 152 1.33 -38.36 -19.02
CA ASN A 152 2.01 -39.01 -20.16
C ASN A 152 1.14 -40.11 -20.77
#